data_AF-A0A7R9Z5B8-F1
#
_entry.id   AF-A0A7R9Z5B8-F1
#
_cell.length_a   1.000
_cell.length_b   1.000
_cell.length_c   1.000
_cell.angle_alpha   90.00
_cell.angle_beta   90.00
_cell.angle_gamma   90.00
#
_symmetry.space_group_name_H-M   'P 1'
#
loop_
_entity.id
_entity.type
_entity.pdbx_description
1 polymer ?
#
loop_
_entity_poly.entity_id
_entity_poly.type
_entity_poly.pdbx_seq_one_letter_code
_entity_poly.pdbx_strand_id
1 'polypeptide(L)'
;KKSKKEKKRRSKNELDSDSDGEEASDAAAAEEMNGARRKGRERAQSAEYLEAKEKFEEEKQKTLDKIPRDVKSRFRRLCFSSWSKSWLPAVELGPYDVAPGPVRDQWFKMFYNVKKNKRPLTRLVYWYGTPR
;
A
#
# COMPACT_ATOMS: atom_id res chain seq x y z
N LYS A 1 8.49 71.72 41.11
CA LYS A 1 8.02 73.07 40.69
C LYS A 1 6.93 72.89 39.62
N LYS A 2 5.72 73.40 39.89
CA LYS A 2 4.57 73.69 38.99
C LYS A 2 4.00 72.50 38.19
N SER A 3 2.87 71.90 38.56
CA SER A 3 1.48 72.41 38.46
C SER A 3 1.06 72.77 37.04
N LYS A 4 0.06 72.04 36.50
CA LYS A 4 -1.20 72.59 35.94
C LYS A 4 -1.99 71.46 35.24
N LYS A 5 -3.21 71.16 35.71
CA LYS A 5 -4.50 71.67 35.18
C LYS A 5 -4.86 70.96 33.85
N GLU A 6 -6.08 70.56 33.53
CA GLU A 6 -7.40 70.83 34.08
C GLU A 6 -8.41 70.22 33.09
N LYS A 7 -9.51 69.65 33.62
CA LYS A 7 -10.88 69.69 33.05
C LYS A 7 -11.21 69.03 31.69
N LYS A 8 -12.24 68.17 31.80
CA LYS A 8 -13.65 68.46 31.39
C LYS A 8 -14.12 67.81 30.07
N ARG A 9 -15.01 66.82 30.31
CA ARG A 9 -16.38 66.65 29.77
C ARG A 9 -16.61 65.92 28.45
N ARG A 10 -17.79 65.26 28.51
CA ARG A 10 -18.77 64.87 27.48
C ARG A 10 -18.46 63.52 26.83
N SER A 11 -19.22 62.45 27.12
CA SER A 11 -20.65 62.19 26.91
C SER A 11 -20.90 61.51 25.57
N LYS A 12 -21.54 60.33 25.66
CA LYS A 12 -22.40 59.66 24.67
C LYS A 12 -21.70 58.98 23.48
N ASN A 13 -21.78 57.65 23.44
CA ASN A 13 -22.84 57.01 22.64
C ASN A 13 -22.93 55.52 22.97
N GLU A 14 -24.13 55.14 23.42
CA GLU A 14 -24.69 53.80 23.24
C GLU A 14 -24.91 53.57 21.75
N LEU A 15 -24.59 52.38 21.27
CA LEU A 15 -25.16 51.81 20.05
C LEU A 15 -25.07 50.29 20.19
N ASP A 16 -26.21 49.73 20.59
CA ASP A 16 -26.54 48.31 20.45
C ASP A 16 -26.51 47.92 18.97
N SER A 17 -25.90 46.78 18.66
CA SER A 17 -26.36 45.94 17.55
C SER A 17 -26.15 44.48 17.93
N ASP A 18 -27.16 43.91 18.58
CA ASP A 18 -27.39 42.47 18.63
C ASP A 18 -27.57 41.95 17.20
N SER A 19 -26.65 41.09 16.75
CA SER A 19 -26.82 40.25 15.57
C SER A 19 -25.99 38.97 15.71
N ASP A 20 -26.22 38.25 16.81
CA ASP A 20 -25.79 36.86 16.97
C ASP A 20 -26.98 35.94 16.66
N GLY A 21 -26.90 35.12 15.61
CA GLY A 21 -27.99 34.17 15.37
C GLY A 21 -27.92 33.15 14.24
N GLU A 22 -27.08 33.29 13.19
CA GLU A 22 -27.21 32.38 12.02
C GLU A 22 -25.92 31.72 11.47
N GLU A 23 -24.73 31.92 12.06
CA GLU A 23 -23.50 31.25 11.53
C GLU A 23 -23.22 29.85 12.09
N ALA A 24 -23.91 29.41 13.16
CA ALA A 24 -23.60 28.15 13.81
C ALA A 24 -24.18 26.90 13.10
N SER A 25 -25.28 27.04 12.35
CA SER A 25 -25.95 25.93 11.67
C SER A 25 -25.24 25.51 10.39
N ASP A 26 -24.70 26.46 9.63
CA ASP A 26 -24.07 26.19 8.34
C ASP A 26 -22.70 25.52 8.50
N ALA A 27 -21.95 25.88 9.54
CA ALA A 27 -20.67 25.24 9.86
C ALA A 27 -20.85 23.78 10.29
N ALA A 28 -21.89 23.47 11.07
CA ALA A 28 -22.19 22.10 11.50
C ALA A 28 -22.66 21.22 10.33
N ALA A 29 -23.50 21.77 9.44
CA ALA A 29 -23.95 21.07 8.23
C ALA A 29 -22.80 20.81 7.24
N ALA A 30 -21.88 21.78 7.08
CA ALA A 30 -20.71 21.64 6.22
C ALA A 30 -19.71 20.59 6.76
N GLU A 31 -19.50 20.53 8.07
CA GLU A 31 -18.69 19.49 8.73
C GLU A 31 -19.30 18.10 8.59
N GLU A 32 -20.63 17.98 8.74
CA GLU A 32 -21.32 16.70 8.55
C GLU A 32 -21.23 16.22 7.09
N MET A 33 -21.39 17.13 6.13
CA MET A 33 -21.24 16.82 4.69
C MET A 33 -19.80 16.38 4.36
N ASN A 34 -18.79 17.06 4.91
CA ASN A 34 -17.39 16.67 4.74
C ASN A 34 -17.07 15.32 5.41
N GLY A 35 -17.63 15.05 6.58
CA GLY A 35 -17.51 13.77 7.28
C GLY A 35 -18.12 12.59 6.52
N ALA A 36 -19.32 12.77 5.96
CA ALA A 36 -19.98 11.77 5.13
C ALA A 36 -19.19 11.50 3.83
N ARG A 37 -18.64 12.55 3.21
CA ARG A 37 -17.83 12.45 1.99
C ARG A 37 -16.48 11.75 2.23
N ARG A 38 -15.84 11.99 3.38
CA ARG A 38 -14.61 11.26 3.81
C ARG A 38 -14.90 9.79 4.05
N LYS A 39 -15.95 9.45 4.82
CA LYS A 39 -16.35 8.05 5.05
C LYS A 39 -16.73 7.32 3.76
N GLY A 40 -17.40 7.99 2.83
CA GLY A 40 -17.71 7.46 1.50
C GLY A 40 -16.47 7.14 0.68
N ARG A 41 -15.47 8.04 0.69
CA ARG A 41 -14.18 7.86 0.00
C ARG A 41 -13.36 6.72 0.60
N GLU A 42 -13.29 6.62 1.92
CA GLU A 42 -12.60 5.52 2.62
C GLU A 42 -13.25 4.16 2.35
N ARG A 43 -14.60 4.10 2.36
CA ARG A 43 -15.33 2.88 2.00
C ARG A 43 -15.13 2.49 0.55
N ALA A 44 -15.16 3.45 -0.38
CA ALA A 44 -14.90 3.19 -1.80
C ALA A 44 -13.46 2.67 -2.02
N GLN A 45 -12.47 3.27 -1.37
CA GLN A 45 -11.08 2.79 -1.41
C GLN A 45 -10.94 1.37 -0.81
N SER A 46 -11.71 1.07 0.24
CA SER A 46 -11.73 -0.28 0.81
C SER A 46 -12.40 -1.30 -0.13
N ALA A 47 -13.47 -0.93 -0.82
CA ALA A 47 -14.16 -1.79 -1.78
C ALA A 47 -13.29 -2.05 -3.03
N GLU A 48 -12.66 -1.01 -3.57
CA GLU A 48 -11.72 -1.12 -4.69
C GLU A 48 -10.52 -2.02 -4.33
N TYR A 49 -9.98 -1.88 -3.11
CA TYR A 49 -8.93 -2.76 -2.62
C TYR A 49 -9.36 -4.22 -2.50
N LEU A 50 -10.57 -4.48 -2.01
CA LEU A 50 -11.11 -5.85 -1.90
C LEU A 50 -11.27 -6.49 -3.28
N GLU A 51 -11.82 -5.75 -4.26
CA GLU A 51 -11.96 -6.24 -5.64
C GLU A 51 -10.59 -6.52 -6.28
N ALA A 52 -9.62 -5.61 -6.09
CA ALA A 52 -8.26 -5.81 -6.59
C ALA A 52 -7.57 -7.02 -5.95
N LYS A 53 -7.79 -7.23 -4.64
CA LYS A 53 -7.26 -8.38 -3.90
C LYS A 53 -7.86 -9.68 -4.42
N GLU A 54 -9.17 -9.73 -4.66
CA GLU A 54 -9.85 -10.91 -5.19
C GLU A 54 -9.34 -11.26 -6.59
N LYS A 55 -9.25 -10.29 -7.50
CA LYS A 55 -8.66 -10.48 -8.83
C LYS A 55 -7.23 -10.98 -8.75
N PHE A 56 -6.42 -10.43 -7.85
CA PHE A 56 -5.06 -10.88 -7.63
C PHE A 56 -4.99 -12.34 -7.13
N GLU A 57 -5.84 -12.72 -6.18
CA GLU A 57 -5.89 -14.08 -5.66
C GLU A 57 -6.33 -15.08 -6.73
N GLU A 58 -7.30 -14.73 -7.57
CA GLU A 58 -7.70 -15.55 -8.72
C GLU A 58 -6.56 -15.75 -9.72
N GLU A 59 -5.87 -14.67 -10.12
CA GLU A 59 -4.76 -14.74 -11.07
C GLU A 59 -3.60 -15.55 -10.51
N LYS A 60 -3.32 -15.38 -9.21
CA LYS A 60 -2.34 -16.17 -8.48
C LYS A 60 -2.70 -17.64 -8.53
N GLN A 61 -3.95 -18.00 -8.22
CA GLN A 61 -4.38 -19.39 -8.22
C GLN A 61 -4.32 -20.00 -9.62
N LYS A 62 -4.86 -19.31 -10.64
CA LYS A 62 -4.80 -19.70 -12.06
C LYS A 62 -3.36 -19.94 -12.53
N THR A 63 -2.40 -19.17 -12.02
CA THR A 63 -0.98 -19.35 -12.32
C THR A 63 -0.41 -20.57 -11.60
N LEU A 64 -0.66 -20.70 -10.29
CA LEU A 64 -0.19 -21.83 -9.49
C LEU A 64 -0.76 -23.17 -9.97
N ASP A 65 -1.97 -23.21 -10.52
CA ASP A 65 -2.58 -24.42 -11.05
C ASP A 65 -1.87 -24.97 -12.29
N LYS A 66 -1.22 -24.08 -13.06
CA LYS A 66 -0.41 -24.47 -14.22
C LYS A 66 0.95 -25.08 -13.83
N ILE A 67 1.33 -24.97 -12.56
CA ILE A 67 2.63 -25.45 -12.06
C ILE A 67 2.43 -26.88 -11.52
N PRO A 68 3.28 -27.83 -11.95
CA PRO A 68 3.29 -29.20 -11.42
C PRO A 68 3.39 -29.24 -9.88
N ARG A 69 2.69 -30.19 -9.26
CA ARG A 69 2.61 -30.33 -7.80
C ARG A 69 3.98 -30.58 -7.16
N ASP A 70 4.82 -31.37 -7.80
CA ASP A 70 6.19 -31.66 -7.35
C ASP A 70 7.03 -30.37 -7.27
N VAL A 71 6.91 -29.48 -8.25
CA VAL A 71 7.60 -28.19 -8.25
C VAL A 71 7.07 -27.28 -7.14
N LYS A 72 5.74 -27.14 -7.03
CA LYS A 72 5.11 -26.33 -5.97
C LYS A 72 5.53 -26.78 -4.57
N SER A 73 5.67 -28.08 -4.36
CA SER A 73 6.05 -28.64 -3.05
C SER A 73 7.45 -28.25 -2.60
N ARG A 74 8.30 -27.75 -3.52
CA ARG A 74 9.67 -27.29 -3.22
C ARG A 74 9.77 -25.79 -2.94
N PHE A 75 8.72 -25.01 -3.17
CA PHE A 75 8.76 -23.58 -2.86
C PHE A 75 9.07 -23.34 -1.38
N ARG A 76 9.94 -22.35 -1.14
CA ARG A 76 10.48 -21.97 0.16
C ARG A 76 11.27 -23.08 0.86
N ARG A 77 11.69 -24.13 0.15
CA ARG A 77 12.64 -25.11 0.70
C ARG A 77 14.05 -24.56 0.61
N LEU A 78 14.77 -24.70 1.72
CA LEU A 78 16.21 -24.51 1.77
C LEU A 78 16.90 -25.71 1.14
N CYS A 79 17.92 -25.44 0.34
CA CYS A 79 18.78 -26.43 -0.29
C CYS A 79 20.22 -25.89 -0.38
N PHE A 80 21.14 -26.72 -0.86
CA PHE A 80 22.47 -26.28 -1.25
C PHE A 80 22.59 -26.41 -2.76
N SER A 81 23.18 -25.41 -3.40
CA SER A 81 23.43 -25.39 -4.83
C SER A 81 24.89 -25.05 -5.12
N SER A 82 25.46 -25.64 -6.17
CA SER A 82 26.86 -25.43 -6.54
C SER A 82 27.03 -24.20 -7.45
N TRP A 83 27.85 -23.22 -7.05
CA TRP A 83 28.22 -22.06 -7.87
C TRP A 83 29.71 -21.81 -7.74
N SER A 84 30.39 -21.66 -8.88
CA SER A 84 31.81 -21.33 -8.96
C SER A 84 32.68 -22.18 -8.03
N LYS A 85 32.43 -23.50 -7.99
CA LYS A 85 33.11 -24.52 -7.18
C LYS A 85 32.77 -24.56 -5.67
N SER A 86 31.87 -23.70 -5.21
CA SER A 86 31.40 -23.68 -3.82
C SER A 86 29.95 -24.13 -3.72
N TRP A 87 29.63 -24.85 -2.64
CA TRP A 87 28.24 -25.13 -2.27
C TRP A 87 27.75 -23.99 -1.40
N LEU A 88 26.74 -23.28 -1.89
CA LEU A 88 26.12 -22.21 -1.13
C LEU A 88 24.68 -22.58 -0.82
N PRO A 89 24.20 -22.15 0.34
CA PRO A 89 22.84 -22.39 0.72
C PRO A 89 21.91 -21.48 -0.10
N ALA A 90 20.74 -22.01 -0.41
CA ALA A 90 19.88 -21.46 -1.43
C ALA A 90 18.41 -21.77 -1.09
N VAL A 91 17.50 -20.95 -1.59
CA VAL A 91 16.05 -21.16 -1.42
C VAL A 91 15.37 -21.27 -2.77
N GLU A 92 14.56 -22.32 -2.96
CA GLU A 92 13.72 -22.45 -4.15
C GLU A 92 12.52 -21.51 -4.02
N LEU A 93 12.40 -20.53 -4.92
CA LEU A 93 11.34 -19.52 -4.87
C LEU A 93 10.22 -19.81 -5.87
N GLY A 94 8.98 -19.66 -5.41
CA GLY A 94 7.80 -19.53 -6.25
C GLY A 94 7.61 -18.10 -6.77
N PRO A 95 6.73 -17.90 -7.76
CA PRO A 95 6.50 -16.60 -8.41
C PRO A 95 5.94 -15.54 -7.45
N TYR A 96 5.22 -15.99 -6.42
CA TYR A 96 4.53 -15.11 -5.47
C TYR A 96 5.17 -15.11 -4.07
N ASP A 97 6.34 -15.76 -3.90
CA ASP A 97 7.12 -15.69 -2.65
C ASP A 97 7.95 -14.40 -2.55
N VAL A 98 8.13 -13.71 -3.68
CA VAL A 98 8.83 -12.42 -3.79
C VAL A 98 7.87 -11.34 -4.24
N ALA A 99 8.13 -10.08 -3.85
CA ALA A 99 7.41 -8.92 -4.33
C ALA A 99 7.49 -8.78 -5.88
N PRO A 100 6.57 -8.02 -6.51
CA PRO A 100 6.70 -7.69 -7.94
C PRO A 100 8.06 -7.04 -8.22
N GLY A 101 8.71 -7.45 -9.31
CA GLY A 101 10.02 -6.93 -9.69
C GLY A 101 10.88 -7.95 -10.43
N PRO A 102 12.19 -7.65 -10.60
CA PRO A 102 13.06 -8.39 -11.52
C PRO A 102 13.15 -9.89 -11.25
N VAL A 103 13.14 -10.30 -9.97
CA VAL A 103 13.21 -11.72 -9.58
C VAL A 103 11.93 -12.46 -9.99
N ARG A 104 10.76 -11.84 -9.77
CA ARG A 104 9.47 -12.39 -10.18
C ARG A 104 9.38 -12.46 -11.71
N ASP A 105 9.83 -11.42 -12.40
CA ASP A 105 9.81 -11.35 -13.87
C ASP A 105 10.70 -12.44 -14.48
N GLN A 106 11.87 -12.68 -13.89
CA GLN A 106 12.75 -13.77 -14.29
C GLN A 106 12.09 -15.14 -14.08
N TRP A 107 11.36 -15.34 -12.98
CA TRP A 107 10.58 -16.55 -12.75
C TRP A 107 9.58 -16.79 -13.88
N PHE A 108 8.78 -15.78 -14.21
CA PHE A 108 7.77 -15.88 -15.28
C PHE A 108 8.41 -16.10 -16.65
N LYS A 109 9.52 -15.40 -16.95
CA LYS A 109 10.29 -15.62 -18.18
C LYS A 109 10.74 -17.08 -18.31
N MET A 110 11.28 -17.66 -17.23
CA MET A 110 11.65 -19.08 -17.20
C MET A 110 10.44 -19.98 -17.41
N PHE A 111 9.34 -19.73 -16.70
CA PHE A 111 8.11 -20.51 -16.81
C PHE A 111 7.55 -20.53 -18.23
N TYR A 112 7.43 -19.37 -18.88
CA TYR A 112 6.93 -19.27 -20.24
C TYR A 112 7.88 -19.88 -21.26
N ASN A 113 9.20 -19.71 -21.10
CA ASN A 113 10.20 -20.33 -21.97
C ASN A 113 10.15 -21.85 -21.91
N VAL A 114 10.05 -22.41 -20.71
CA VAL A 114 9.93 -23.86 -20.52
C VAL A 114 8.63 -24.38 -21.15
N LYS A 115 7.51 -23.71 -20.86
CA LYS A 115 6.19 -24.09 -21.38
C LYS A 115 6.15 -24.07 -22.90
N LYS A 116 6.69 -23.01 -23.52
CA LYS A 116 6.80 -22.87 -24.98
C LYS A 116 7.62 -24.01 -25.60
N ASN A 117 8.71 -24.38 -24.95
CA ASN A 117 9.64 -25.40 -25.45
C ASN A 117 9.30 -26.83 -25.00
N LYS A 118 8.16 -27.03 -24.31
CA LYS A 118 7.72 -28.33 -23.73
C LYS A 118 8.82 -29.02 -22.90
N ARG A 119 9.64 -28.23 -22.20
CA ARG A 119 10.70 -28.74 -21.31
C ARG A 119 10.17 -28.95 -19.89
N PRO A 120 10.87 -29.71 -19.02
CA PRO A 120 10.56 -29.73 -17.60
C PRO A 120 10.84 -28.36 -16.96
N LEU A 121 10.05 -28.00 -15.93
CA LEU A 121 10.24 -26.73 -15.21
C LEU A 121 11.59 -26.71 -14.50
N THR A 122 12.41 -25.72 -14.88
CA THR A 122 13.67 -25.45 -14.21
C THR A 122 13.42 -24.72 -12.89
N ARG A 123 14.37 -24.83 -11.96
CA ARG A 123 14.26 -24.27 -10.61
C ARG A 123 14.78 -22.84 -10.63
N LEU A 124 14.00 -21.89 -10.09
CA LEU A 124 14.54 -20.60 -9.72
C LEU A 124 15.01 -20.68 -8.28
N VAL A 125 16.31 -20.47 -8.09
CA VAL A 125 16.96 -20.56 -6.80
C VAL A 125 17.53 -19.19 -6.46
N TYR A 126 17.22 -18.69 -5.28
CA TYR A 126 17.85 -17.50 -4.73
C TYR A 126 18.97 -17.91 -3.78
N TRP A 127 20.15 -17.38 -4.05
CA TRP A 127 21.37 -17.66 -3.32
C TRP A 127 21.45 -16.70 -2.15
N TYR A 128 21.69 -17.21 -0.95
CA TYR A 128 21.97 -16.34 0.19
C TYR A 128 23.42 -16.52 0.64
N GLY A 129 24.06 -15.38 0.93
CA GLY A 129 25.46 -15.32 1.36
C GLY A 129 26.41 -14.85 0.27
N THR A 130 27.55 -14.32 0.71
CA THR A 130 28.67 -13.94 -0.14
C THR A 130 29.69 -15.10 -0.19
N PRO A 131 30.18 -15.47 -1.39
CA PRO A 131 31.38 -16.30 -1.47
C PRO A 131 32.51 -15.54 -0.77
N ARG A 132 33.23 -16.21 0.13
CA ARG A 132 34.48 -15.70 0.72
C ARG A 132 35.64 -15.91 -0.23
#